data_AF-A0ABD1K908-F1
#
_entry.id   AF-A0ABD1K908-F1
#
_cell.length_a   1.000
_cell.length_b   1.000
_cell.length_c   1.000
_cell.angle_alpha   90.00
_cell.angle_beta   90.00
_cell.angle_gamma   90.00
#
_symmetry.space_group_name_H-M   'P 1'
#
loop_
_entity.id
_entity.type
_entity.pdbx_description
1 polymer ?
#
loop_
_entity_poly.entity_id
_entity_poly.type
_entity_poly.pdbx_seq_one_letter_code
_entity_poly.pdbx_strand_id
1 'polypeptide(L)'
;MKRGSEMEPVAAAEYSALTGNQVFRCGLAINPYAPHLGASPDRKVCAPSEPALGLLGIKCPDKDRVSDCDYLLCQDGKYHLKATHEYYQQVMGQMGIYWHAVPLCLTPSNHARGCGV
;
A
#
# COMPACT_ATOMS: atom_id res chain seq x y z
N MET A 1 13.68 -12.36 -6.69
CA MET A 1 13.50 -11.27 -5.70
C MET A 1 14.23 -9.97 -6.07
N LYS A 2 15.48 -9.98 -6.59
CA LYS A 2 16.28 -8.76 -6.87
C LYS A 2 15.53 -7.67 -7.67
N ARG A 3 14.97 -8.02 -8.83
CA ARG A 3 14.18 -7.09 -9.67
C ARG A 3 13.03 -6.44 -8.91
N GLY A 4 12.32 -7.21 -8.09
CA GLY A 4 11.19 -6.71 -7.29
C GLY A 4 11.61 -5.58 -6.37
N SER A 5 12.68 -5.79 -5.59
CA SER A 5 13.20 -4.79 -4.66
C SER A 5 13.77 -3.55 -5.36
N GLU A 6 14.38 -3.71 -6.54
CA GLU A 6 14.93 -2.59 -7.32
C GLU A 6 13.83 -1.75 -7.99
N MET A 7 12.74 -2.39 -8.44
CA MET A 7 11.66 -1.71 -9.17
C MET A 7 10.54 -1.19 -8.25
N GLU A 8 10.42 -1.70 -7.02
CA GLU A 8 9.39 -1.28 -6.08
C GLU A 8 9.38 0.25 -5.82
N PRO A 9 10.53 0.95 -5.64
CA PRO A 9 10.54 2.41 -5.51
C PRO A 9 10.01 3.15 -6.75
N VAL A 10 10.27 2.62 -7.95
CA VAL A 10 9.80 3.21 -9.21
C VAL A 10 8.28 3.07 -9.32
N ALA A 11 7.75 1.87 -9.08
CA ALA A 11 6.31 1.61 -9.10
C ALA A 11 5.56 2.42 -8.03
N ALA A 12 6.14 2.62 -6.85
CA ALA A 12 5.56 3.47 -5.81
C ALA A 12 5.47 4.94 -6.24
N ALA A 13 6.51 5.46 -6.92
CA ALA A 13 6.52 6.82 -7.44
C ALA A 13 5.49 7.02 -8.55
N GLU A 14 5.36 6.05 -9.48
CA GLU A 14 4.32 6.07 -10.52
C GLU A 14 2.91 6.06 -9.92
N TYR A 15 2.66 5.22 -8.91
CA TYR A 15 1.38 5.21 -8.21
C TYR A 15 1.04 6.58 -7.61
N SER A 16 2.02 7.23 -6.95
CA SER A 16 1.84 8.56 -6.37
C SER A 16 1.56 9.62 -7.42
N ALA A 17 2.27 9.58 -8.56
CA ALA A 17 2.05 10.49 -9.68
C ALA A 17 0.67 10.32 -10.34
N LEU A 18 0.19 9.07 -10.48
CA LEU A 18 -1.10 8.76 -11.10
C LEU A 18 -2.30 9.10 -10.20
N THR A 19 -2.16 8.91 -8.89
CA THR A 19 -3.27 9.05 -7.92
C THR A 19 -3.26 10.36 -7.15
N GLY A 20 -2.13 11.06 -7.08
CA GLY A 20 -1.93 12.20 -6.18
C GLY A 20 -1.79 11.82 -4.70
N ASN A 21 -1.83 10.52 -4.37
CA ASN A 21 -1.69 10.04 -3.01
C ASN A 21 -0.23 10.06 -2.56
N GLN A 22 0.00 10.38 -1.28
CA GLN A 22 1.33 10.31 -0.68
C GLN A 22 1.62 8.87 -0.26
N VAL A 23 2.81 8.38 -0.59
CA VAL A 23 3.26 7.02 -0.28
C VAL A 23 4.47 7.03 0.65
N PHE A 24 4.43 6.21 1.70
CA PHE A 24 5.48 6.15 2.72
C PHE A 24 5.97 4.72 2.87
N ARG A 25 7.29 4.54 3.06
CA ARG A 25 7.84 3.23 3.43
C ARG A 25 7.30 2.81 4.81
N CYS A 26 7.16 1.51 5.00
CA CYS A 26 6.85 0.92 6.29
C CYS A 26 7.86 -0.14 6.68
N GLY A 27 8.05 -0.32 7.99
CA GLY A 27 8.69 -1.49 8.55
C GLY A 27 7.66 -2.53 8.97
N LEU A 28 8.10 -3.49 9.78
CA LEU A 28 7.25 -4.51 10.37
C LEU A 28 6.34 -3.91 11.45
N ALA A 29 5.02 -4.03 11.28
CA ALA A 29 4.05 -3.81 12.35
C ALA A 29 3.72 -5.13 13.04
N ILE A 30 3.64 -5.11 14.36
CA ILE A 30 3.25 -6.26 15.21
C ILE A 30 1.86 -6.01 15.77
N ASN A 31 1.01 -7.04 15.78
CA ASN A 31 -0.31 -6.94 16.39
C ASN A 31 -0.17 -6.87 17.92
N PRO A 32 -0.67 -5.82 18.60
CA PRO A 32 -0.52 -5.66 20.05
C PRO A 32 -1.26 -6.74 20.86
N TYR A 33 -2.32 -7.33 20.32
CA TYR A 33 -3.12 -8.38 20.96
C TYR A 33 -2.67 -9.80 20.58
N ALA A 34 -1.84 -9.92 19.53
CA ALA A 34 -1.28 -11.18 19.07
C ALA A 34 0.18 -10.97 18.62
N PRO A 35 1.15 -10.84 19.56
CA PRO A 35 2.52 -10.42 19.24
C PRO A 35 3.31 -11.35 18.31
N HIS A 36 2.82 -12.58 18.11
CA HIS A 36 3.37 -13.54 17.15
C HIS A 36 2.92 -13.26 15.70
N LEU A 37 2.00 -12.32 15.48
CA LEU A 37 1.52 -11.89 14.16
C LEU A 37 2.12 -10.53 13.80
N GLY A 38 2.68 -10.44 12.60
CA GLY A 38 3.25 -9.21 12.06
C GLY A 38 3.06 -9.08 10.56
N ALA A 39 3.07 -7.83 10.08
CA ALA A 39 2.89 -7.49 8.69
C ALA A 39 3.85 -6.37 8.28
N SER A 40 4.42 -6.50 7.09
CA SER A 40 5.20 -5.45 6.43
C SER A 40 4.63 -5.24 5.03
N PRO A 41 3.68 -4.31 4.85
CA PRO A 41 3.30 -3.84 3.53
C PRO A 41 4.48 -3.14 2.87
N ASP A 42 4.42 -2.93 1.56
CA ASP A 42 5.49 -2.24 0.85
C ASP A 42 5.39 -0.74 1.13
N ARG A 43 4.17 -0.18 1.07
CA ARG A 43 3.90 1.23 1.39
C ARG A 43 2.62 1.43 2.20
N LYS A 44 2.63 2.50 2.99
CA LYS A 44 1.43 3.16 3.51
C LYS A 44 1.01 4.26 2.53
N VAL A 45 -0.28 4.44 2.36
CA VAL A 45 -0.87 5.44 1.45
C VAL A 45 -1.69 6.42 2.27
N CYS A 46 -1.49 7.71 2.03
CA CYS A 46 -2.34 8.76 2.58
C CYS A 46 -2.87 9.63 1.46
N ALA A 47 -4.18 9.67 1.33
CA ALA A 47 -4.84 10.54 0.37
C ALA A 47 -4.96 11.95 0.98
N PRO A 48 -4.66 13.03 0.24
CA PRO A 48 -4.92 14.39 0.71
C PRO A 48 -6.41 14.64 1.02
N SER A 49 -7.30 13.93 0.32
CA SER A 49 -8.75 14.06 0.41
C SER A 49 -9.39 13.19 1.48
N GLU A 50 -8.69 12.19 2.01
CA GLU A 50 -9.27 11.22 2.95
C GLU A 50 -8.35 11.00 4.15
N PRO A 51 -8.87 11.08 5.39
CA PRO A 51 -8.07 10.86 6.59
C PRO A 51 -7.67 9.38 6.79
N ALA A 52 -8.24 8.46 5.99
CA ALA A 52 -7.97 7.04 6.09
C ALA A 52 -6.59 6.67 5.54
N LEU A 53 -5.86 5.87 6.32
CA LEU A 53 -4.57 5.30 5.91
C LEU A 53 -4.82 4.04 5.06
N GLY A 54 -4.39 4.07 3.80
CA GLY A 54 -4.37 2.90 2.92
C GLY A 54 -3.07 2.11 3.05
N LEU A 55 -3.10 0.88 2.56
CA LEU A 55 -1.90 0.05 2.35
C LEU A 55 -1.73 -0.22 0.86
N LEU A 56 -0.47 -0.31 0.42
CA LEU A 56 -0.13 -0.63 -0.95
C LEU A 56 0.88 -1.79 -0.97
N GLY A 57 0.47 -2.87 -1.62
CA GLY A 57 1.34 -3.99 -2.00
C GLY A 57 1.72 -3.88 -3.47
N ILE A 58 3.01 -3.98 -3.77
CA ILE A 58 3.60 -3.77 -5.09
C ILE A 58 4.21 -5.09 -5.55
N LYS A 59 3.81 -5.52 -6.75
CA LYS A 59 4.45 -6.65 -7.44
C LYS A 59 5.07 -6.13 -8.73
N CYS A 60 6.36 -6.42 -8.92
CA CYS A 60 7.07 -6.15 -10.17
C CYS A 60 7.43 -7.50 -10.83
N PRO A 61 6.45 -8.19 -11.43
CA PRO A 61 6.67 -9.49 -12.07
C PRO A 61 7.58 -9.35 -13.28
N ASP A 62 8.40 -10.37 -13.51
CA ASP A 62 9.21 -10.49 -14.73
C ASP A 62 8.37 -11.15 -15.82
N LYS A 63 7.38 -10.40 -16.31
CA LYS A 63 6.41 -10.80 -17.33
C LYS A 63 6.24 -9.65 -18.30
N ASP A 64 6.13 -9.96 -19.59
CA ASP A 64 5.92 -8.93 -20.63
C ASP A 64 4.51 -8.33 -20.56
N ARG A 65 3.53 -9.11 -20.09
CA ARG A 65 2.14 -8.68 -19.99
C ARG A 65 1.58 -8.91 -18.60
N VAL A 66 0.76 -7.96 -18.14
CA VAL A 66 -0.01 -8.07 -16.90
C VAL A 66 -0.97 -9.27 -16.93
N SER A 67 -1.47 -9.64 -18.11
CA SER A 67 -2.32 -10.83 -18.31
C SER A 67 -1.65 -12.16 -17.97
N ASP A 68 -0.32 -12.19 -17.97
CA ASP A 68 0.45 -13.42 -17.75
C ASP A 68 0.74 -13.64 -16.25
N CYS A 69 0.24 -12.75 -15.41
CA CYS A 69 0.28 -12.88 -13.96
C CYS A 69 -0.87 -13.76 -13.49
N ASP A 70 -0.53 -14.96 -13.02
CA ASP A 70 -1.46 -15.98 -12.53
C ASP A 70 -2.29 -15.53 -11.31
N TYR A 71 -1.81 -14.56 -10.54
CA TYR A 71 -2.52 -13.97 -9.42
C TYR A 71 -3.60 -12.95 -9.82
N LEU A 72 -3.65 -12.51 -11.09
CA LEU A 72 -4.64 -11.55 -11.57
C LEU A 72 -5.79 -12.22 -12.34
N LEU A 73 -6.98 -11.66 -12.21
CA LEU A 73 -8.18 -11.98 -12.96
C LEU A 73 -8.64 -10.72 -13.69
N CYS A 74 -8.86 -10.79 -15.00
CA CYS A 74 -9.48 -9.71 -15.74
C CYS A 74 -11.00 -9.86 -15.70
N GLN A 75 -11.69 -8.86 -15.17
CA GLN A 75 -13.15 -8.78 -15.12
C GLN A 75 -13.56 -7.37 -15.56
N ASP A 76 -14.48 -7.26 -16.52
CA ASP A 76 -14.97 -5.98 -17.05
C ASP A 76 -13.85 -5.00 -17.51
N GLY A 77 -12.78 -5.55 -18.10
CA GLY A 77 -11.64 -4.78 -18.57
C GLY A 77 -10.69 -4.28 -17.47
N LYS A 78 -10.90 -4.70 -16.22
CA LYS A 78 -10.05 -4.35 -15.06
C LYS A 78 -9.40 -5.59 -14.49
N TYR A 79 -8.16 -5.45 -14.04
CA TYR A 79 -7.46 -6.53 -13.34
C TYR A 79 -7.73 -6.46 -11.85
N HIS A 80 -8.13 -7.60 -11.29
CA HIS A 80 -8.38 -7.81 -9.87
C HIS A 80 -7.46 -8.91 -9.34
N LEU A 81 -7.08 -8.81 -8.07
CA LEU A 81 -6.37 -9.89 -7.41
C LEU A 81 -7.31 -11.07 -7.14
N LYS A 82 -6.92 -12.28 -7.54
CA LYS A 82 -7.71 -13.48 -7.29
C LYS A 82 -7.83 -13.75 -5.78
N ALA A 83 -9.05 -13.86 -5.28
CA ALA A 83 -9.32 -14.17 -3.87
C ALA A 83 -8.74 -15.52 -3.41
N THR A 84 -8.54 -16.45 -4.36
CA THR A 84 -7.94 -17.77 -4.11
C THR A 84 -6.42 -17.77 -4.09
N HIS A 85 -5.76 -16.67 -4.47
CA HIS A 85 -4.31 -16.58 -4.53
C HIS A 85 -3.70 -16.15 -3.18
N GLU A 86 -2.51 -16.63 -2.85
CA GLU A 86 -1.80 -16.32 -1.58
C GLU A 86 -1.60 -14.81 -1.34
N TYR A 87 -1.38 -14.03 -2.40
CA TYR A 87 -1.27 -12.57 -2.29
C TYR A 87 -2.55 -11.91 -1.78
N TYR A 88 -3.73 -12.49 -2.04
CA TYR A 88 -4.95 -11.99 -1.45
C TYR A 88 -4.94 -12.20 0.06
N GLN A 89 -4.55 -13.40 0.52
CA GLN A 89 -4.39 -13.69 1.94
C GLN A 89 -3.33 -12.79 2.59
N GLN A 90 -2.23 -12.48 1.90
CA GLN A 90 -1.22 -11.52 2.34
C GLN A 90 -1.82 -10.14 2.58
N VAL A 91 -2.59 -9.61 1.62
CA VAL A 91 -3.25 -8.30 1.74
C VAL A 91 -4.25 -8.31 2.89
N MET A 92 -5.08 -9.35 3.01
CA MET A 92 -6.04 -9.47 4.11
C MET A 92 -5.36 -9.54 5.48
N GLY A 93 -4.24 -10.26 5.60
CA GLY A 93 -3.45 -10.33 6.83
C GLY A 93 -2.82 -8.97 7.19
N GLN A 94 -2.30 -8.24 6.20
CA GLN A 94 -1.78 -6.89 6.39
C GLN A 94 -2.88 -5.93 6.86
N MET A 95 -4.06 -5.99 6.25
CA MET A 95 -5.22 -5.21 6.70
C MET A 95 -5.61 -5.55 8.14
N GLY A 96 -5.68 -6.84 8.49
CA GLY A 96 -6.00 -7.26 9.86
C GLY A 96 -5.02 -6.74 10.91
N ILE A 97 -3.74 -6.59 10.57
CA ILE A 97 -2.72 -6.09 11.51
C ILE A 97 -2.76 -4.55 11.60
N TYR A 98 -2.87 -3.85 10.47
CA TYR A 98 -2.79 -2.39 10.45
C TYR A 98 -4.08 -1.68 10.88
N TRP A 99 -5.26 -2.27 10.61
CA TRP A 99 -6.53 -1.68 11.04
C TRP A 99 -6.74 -1.71 12.56
N HIS A 100 -6.12 -2.66 13.26
CA HIS A 100 -6.03 -2.61 14.72
C HIS A 100 -4.94 -1.66 15.24
N ALA A 101 -3.96 -1.30 14.40
CA ALA A 101 -2.74 -0.63 14.85
C ALA A 101 -2.66 0.88 14.55
N VAL A 102 -3.42 1.46 13.61
CA VAL A 102 -3.18 2.87 13.20
C VAL A 102 -4.42 3.63 12.70
N PRO A 103 -4.80 4.73 13.37
CA PRO A 103 -5.31 5.92 12.72
C PRO A 103 -4.33 7.07 12.99
N LEU A 104 -3.29 7.23 12.16
CA LEU A 104 -2.46 8.43 12.19
C LEU A 104 -1.74 8.59 10.85
N CYS A 105 -2.46 9.05 9.83
CA CYS A 105 -1.83 9.90 8.83
C CYS A 105 -1.85 11.32 9.39
N LEU A 106 -0.78 11.75 10.07
CA LEU A 106 -0.60 13.16 10.40
C LEU A 106 -0.24 13.89 9.11
N THR A 107 -1.13 14.72 8.61
CA THR A 107 -0.77 15.74 7.62
C THR A 107 0.16 16.74 8.30
N PRO A 108 1.30 17.14 7.70
CA PRO A 108 1.98 18.34 8.13
C PRO A 108 1.13 19.54 7.67
N SER A 109 0.26 20.03 8.55
CA SER A 109 -0.24 21.41 8.49
C SER A 109 0.94 22.35 8.76
N ASN A 110 1.80 22.55 7.76
CA ASN A 110 2.67 23.70 7.68
C ASN A 110 1.89 24.87 7.07
N HIS A 111 1.06 25.51 7.89
CA HIS A 111 0.84 26.95 7.80
C HIS A 111 0.59 27.52 9.20
N ALA A 112 1.68 27.65 9.95
CA ALA A 112 1.80 28.80 10.82
C ALA A 112 1.90 30.05 9.93
N ARG A 113 0.79 30.75 9.74
CA ARG A 113 0.80 32.20 9.51
C ARG A 113 -0.28 32.82 10.37
N GLY A 114 0.13 33.34 11.51
CA GLY A 114 -0.53 34.49 12.08
C GLY A 114 -0.41 35.65 11.09
N CYS A 115 -1.54 36.27 10.79
CA CYS A 115 -1.68 37.72 10.87
C CYS A 115 -3.19 37.99 10.92
N GLY A 116 -3.61 38.75 11.94
CA GLY A 116 -4.88 39.44 11.87
C GLY A 116 -4.81 40.57 10.84
N VAL A 117 -6.02 40.95 10.39
CA VAL A 117 -6.37 42.03 9.45
C VAL A 117 -5.96 41.79 8.01
#